data_AF-A0A537CLS3-F1
#
_entry.id   AF-A0A537CLS3-F1
#
_cell.length_a   1.000
_cell.length_b   1.000
_cell.length_c   1.000
_cell.angle_alpha   90.00
_cell.angle_beta   90.00
_cell.angle_gamma   90.00
#
_symmetry.space_group_name_H-M   'P 1'
#
loop_
_entity.id
_entity.type
_entity.pdbx_description
1 polymer ?
#
loop_
_entity_poly.entity_id
_entity_poly.type
_entity_poly.pdbx_seq_one_letter_code
_entity_poly.pdbx_strand_id
1 'polypeptide(L)'
;MRAIWTRLAPGIAALALALASGSASAWQCDFLTGGGFIIRTPPSPEASGAHGNFGVGGACKDGGDGHGLWGHLEYIDHGTGTSTLTQLPLNAHWITITDYREVFTSGTPPKTLGARYICGTARTNQAYGDVNFVVYAEDEGEPGVNDIFVIRLTQPVGQNVPQRIVYTTEFDSNKTLGGGGFGGGNIQLHQPNNSITGTFGFFGDGKCPALDFAVGA
;
A
#
# COMPACT_ATOMS: atom_id res chain seq x y z
N MET A 1 80.87 -35.08 12.64
CA MET A 1 80.05 -34.48 13.72
C MET A 1 79.21 -33.35 13.15
N ARG A 2 77.89 -33.38 13.44
CA ARG A 2 76.88 -32.31 13.29
C ARG A 2 76.44 -31.94 11.86
N ALA A 3 75.16 -31.76 11.52
CA ALA A 3 73.88 -32.16 12.10
C ALA A 3 72.82 -32.01 10.98
N ILE A 4 71.88 -32.95 10.89
CA ILE A 4 70.71 -32.99 10.00
C ILE A 4 69.66 -31.97 10.48
N TRP A 5 69.06 -31.17 9.60
CA TRP A 5 67.70 -30.65 9.78
C TRP A 5 66.97 -30.51 8.43
N THR A 6 66.12 -31.49 8.16
CA THR A 6 65.01 -31.46 7.19
C THR A 6 63.93 -30.51 7.69
N ARG A 7 63.43 -29.58 6.87
CA ARG A 7 62.04 -29.07 6.97
C ARG A 7 61.50 -28.66 5.59
N LEU A 8 60.65 -29.52 5.04
CA LEU A 8 59.62 -29.16 4.06
C LEU A 8 58.58 -28.27 4.74
N ALA A 9 58.12 -27.22 4.06
CA ALA A 9 56.82 -26.61 4.30
C ALA A 9 56.31 -25.94 3.01
N PRO A 10 55.26 -26.46 2.35
CA PRO A 10 54.54 -25.73 1.32
C PRO A 10 53.52 -24.80 2.00
N GLY A 11 53.71 -23.49 1.87
CA GLY A 11 52.75 -22.49 2.35
C GLY A 11 51.62 -22.30 1.34
N ILE A 12 50.45 -22.85 1.63
CA ILE A 12 49.23 -22.78 0.84
C ILE A 12 48.43 -21.49 1.16
N ALA A 13 47.88 -20.93 0.09
CA ALA A 13 46.67 -20.09 -0.03
C ALA A 13 46.67 -18.66 0.56
N ALA A 14 46.63 -17.70 -0.36
CA ALA A 14 46.00 -16.42 -0.17
C ALA A 14 44.48 -16.59 0.02
N LEU A 15 43.91 -15.95 1.03
CA LEU A 15 42.47 -15.75 1.16
C LEU A 15 42.23 -14.26 1.39
N ALA A 16 41.93 -13.54 0.32
CA ALA A 16 41.44 -12.17 0.39
C ALA A 16 39.99 -12.22 0.91
N LEU A 17 39.79 -11.82 2.16
CA LEU A 17 38.47 -11.66 2.74
C LEU A 17 37.87 -10.34 2.23
N ALA A 18 37.25 -10.38 1.06
CA ALA A 18 36.36 -9.31 0.63
C ALA A 18 35.13 -9.34 1.53
N LEU A 19 35.11 -8.46 2.53
CA LEU A 19 33.89 -8.12 3.25
C LEU A 19 32.95 -7.42 2.26
N ALA A 20 32.15 -8.21 1.55
CA ALA A 20 30.92 -7.70 0.97
C ALA A 20 30.01 -7.31 2.14
N SER A 21 30.13 -6.08 2.62
CA SER A 21 29.13 -5.44 3.48
C SER A 21 27.89 -5.16 2.63
N GLY A 22 27.18 -6.23 2.30
CA GLY A 22 25.95 -6.22 1.54
C GLY A 22 24.90 -6.96 2.34
N SER A 23 24.36 -6.31 3.36
CA SER A 23 23.04 -6.64 3.89
C SER A 23 22.40 -5.34 4.34
N ALA A 24 22.05 -4.50 3.35
CA ALA A 24 20.85 -3.70 3.52
C ALA A 24 19.75 -4.73 3.78
N SER A 25 19.19 -4.73 5.00
CA SER A 25 18.03 -5.55 5.30
C SER A 25 16.88 -4.94 4.50
N ALA A 26 16.75 -5.33 3.23
CA ALA A 26 15.55 -5.09 2.46
C ALA A 26 14.43 -5.77 3.26
N TRP A 27 13.46 -4.98 3.72
CA TRP A 27 12.26 -5.52 4.31
C TRP A 27 11.64 -6.47 3.29
N GLN A 28 11.73 -7.78 3.55
CA GLN A 28 11.44 -8.78 2.51
C GLN A 28 9.99 -8.65 2.04
N CYS A 29 9.08 -8.41 2.98
CA CYS A 29 7.70 -8.00 2.75
C CYS A 29 7.04 -7.71 4.11
N ASP A 30 6.13 -6.76 4.17
CA ASP A 30 5.36 -6.41 5.38
C ASP A 30 3.85 -6.39 5.12
N PHE A 31 3.10 -5.91 6.11
CA PHE A 31 1.67 -5.69 5.98
C PHE A 31 1.25 -4.39 6.67
N LEU A 32 0.24 -3.76 6.11
CA LEU A 32 -0.37 -2.56 6.63
C LEU A 32 -1.85 -2.84 6.86
N THR A 33 -2.36 -2.36 8.00
CA THR A 33 -3.79 -2.40 8.33
C THR A 33 -4.25 -1.02 8.73
N GLY A 34 -5.48 -0.66 8.43
CA GLY A 34 -6.07 0.55 8.94
C GLY A 34 -7.58 0.56 8.88
N GLY A 35 -8.17 1.49 9.61
CA GLY A 35 -9.60 1.73 9.58
C GLY A 35 -9.95 3.05 10.23
N GLY A 36 -11.07 3.63 9.83
CA GLY A 36 -11.49 4.92 10.33
C GLY A 36 -12.39 5.64 9.35
N PHE A 37 -12.32 6.96 9.37
CA PHE A 37 -12.96 7.80 8.39
C PHE A 37 -12.14 9.04 8.03
N ILE A 38 -12.37 9.53 6.82
CA ILE A 38 -11.91 10.83 6.35
C ILE A 38 -13.10 11.77 6.19
N ILE A 39 -12.86 13.08 6.35
CA ILE A 39 -13.85 14.10 5.99
C ILE A 39 -13.65 14.49 4.53
N ARG A 40 -14.68 14.30 3.71
CA ARG A 40 -14.66 14.68 2.29
C ARG A 40 -14.67 16.21 2.17
N THR A 41 -13.52 16.82 1.91
CA THR A 41 -13.35 18.28 1.91
C THR A 41 -13.03 18.83 0.52
N PRO A 42 -13.67 19.92 0.05
CA PRO A 42 -13.33 20.54 -1.23
C PRO A 42 -11.84 20.92 -1.32
N PRO A 43 -11.24 21.05 -2.53
CA PRO A 43 -11.88 21.25 -3.83
C PRO A 43 -12.19 19.97 -4.63
N SER A 44 -12.13 18.77 -4.03
CA SER A 44 -12.45 17.55 -4.78
C SER A 44 -13.83 17.67 -5.47
N PRO A 45 -13.94 17.26 -6.74
CA PRO A 45 -15.19 17.33 -7.49
C PRO A 45 -16.27 16.42 -6.90
N GLU A 46 -15.88 15.44 -6.08
CA GLU A 46 -16.77 14.54 -5.34
C GLU A 46 -16.97 14.95 -3.86
N ALA A 47 -16.39 16.05 -3.37
CA ALA A 47 -16.46 16.40 -1.95
C ALA A 47 -17.85 16.87 -1.51
N SER A 48 -18.33 16.38 -0.36
CA SER A 48 -19.66 16.72 0.17
C SER A 48 -19.68 17.10 1.65
N GLY A 49 -18.52 17.29 2.30
CA GLY A 49 -18.41 17.52 3.75
C GLY A 49 -18.78 16.31 4.62
N ALA A 50 -19.23 15.21 4.01
CA ALA A 50 -19.61 13.97 4.68
C ALA A 50 -18.39 13.10 5.00
N HIS A 51 -18.61 11.97 5.65
CA HIS A 51 -17.56 11.03 6.02
C HIS A 51 -17.41 9.92 4.98
N GLY A 52 -16.16 9.61 4.64
CA GLY A 52 -15.78 8.38 3.96
C GLY A 52 -15.21 7.39 4.96
N ASN A 53 -15.99 6.37 5.34
CA ASN A 53 -15.56 5.29 6.23
C ASN A 53 -14.77 4.24 5.46
N PHE A 54 -13.74 3.67 6.09
CA PHE A 54 -12.96 2.62 5.45
C PHE A 54 -12.42 1.59 6.45
N GLY A 55 -12.16 0.40 5.91
CA GLY A 55 -11.26 -0.59 6.47
C GLY A 55 -10.34 -1.08 5.35
N VAL A 56 -9.04 -1.09 5.60
CA VAL A 56 -8.05 -1.47 4.59
C VAL A 56 -6.98 -2.37 5.20
N GLY A 57 -6.58 -3.37 4.43
CA GLY A 57 -5.44 -4.21 4.75
C GLY A 57 -4.73 -4.63 3.46
N GLY A 58 -3.42 -4.77 3.53
CA GLY A 58 -2.63 -5.26 2.40
C GLY A 58 -1.30 -5.81 2.86
N ALA A 59 -0.83 -6.84 2.17
CA ALA A 59 0.50 -7.39 2.31
C ALA A 59 0.96 -7.91 0.94
N CYS A 60 2.26 -7.98 0.70
CA CYS A 60 2.83 -8.72 -0.43
C CYS A 60 2.89 -10.24 -0.17
N LYS A 61 2.01 -10.77 0.69
CA LYS A 61 1.83 -12.20 0.96
C LYS A 61 0.62 -12.71 0.17
N ASP A 62 0.66 -13.96 -0.30
CA ASP A 62 -0.53 -14.60 -0.89
C ASP A 62 -1.70 -14.66 0.11
N GLY A 63 -2.93 -14.41 -0.37
CA GLY A 63 -4.14 -14.45 0.46
C GLY A 63 -4.46 -15.83 1.03
N GLY A 64 -4.03 -16.90 0.34
CA GLY A 64 -4.26 -18.29 0.74
C GLY A 64 -5.69 -18.79 0.55
N ASP A 65 -6.61 -17.91 0.14
CA ASP A 65 -8.01 -18.17 -0.19
C ASP A 65 -8.25 -18.37 -1.70
N GLY A 66 -7.17 -18.39 -2.50
CA GLY A 66 -7.24 -18.44 -3.95
C GLY A 66 -7.47 -17.07 -4.61
N HIS A 67 -7.56 -16.00 -3.83
CA HIS A 67 -7.68 -14.62 -4.30
C HIS A 67 -6.35 -13.89 -4.05
N GLY A 68 -5.69 -13.49 -5.15
CA GLY A 68 -4.58 -12.52 -5.17
C GLY A 68 -3.65 -12.51 -3.95
N LEU A 69 -3.38 -11.31 -3.45
CA LEU A 69 -2.61 -11.06 -2.24
C LEU A 69 -3.54 -10.97 -1.01
N TRP A 70 -2.97 -11.16 0.17
CA TRP A 70 -3.64 -10.94 1.43
C TRP A 70 -4.02 -9.46 1.59
N GLY A 71 -5.24 -9.23 2.04
CA GLY A 71 -5.72 -7.92 2.41
C GLY A 71 -7.21 -7.79 2.17
N HIS A 72 -7.70 -6.58 2.30
CA HIS A 72 -9.08 -6.23 2.02
C HIS A 72 -9.22 -4.73 1.80
N LEU A 73 -10.36 -4.33 1.20
CA LEU A 73 -10.82 -2.96 1.21
C LEU A 73 -12.34 -2.95 1.39
N GLU A 74 -12.80 -2.19 2.37
CA GLU A 74 -14.18 -1.72 2.46
C GLU A 74 -14.13 -0.19 2.48
N TYR A 75 -14.89 0.46 1.61
CA TYR A 75 -14.99 1.92 1.56
C TYR A 75 -16.43 2.35 1.36
N ILE A 76 -16.91 3.25 2.22
CA ILE A 76 -18.27 3.80 2.18
C ILE A 76 -18.19 5.32 2.27
N ASP A 77 -18.53 6.03 1.20
CA ASP A 77 -18.74 7.47 1.23
C ASP A 77 -20.22 7.78 1.46
N HIS A 78 -20.50 8.44 2.59
CA HIS A 78 -21.83 8.85 3.03
C HIS A 78 -22.31 10.17 2.44
N GLY A 79 -21.59 10.73 1.47
CA GLY A 79 -21.97 11.95 0.80
C GLY A 79 -23.27 11.87 0.02
N THR A 80 -23.72 13.04 -0.43
CA THR A 80 -24.93 13.21 -1.25
C THR A 80 -24.64 13.91 -2.57
N GLY A 81 -23.36 14.16 -2.86
CA GLY A 81 -22.89 14.80 -4.09
C GLY A 81 -22.89 13.87 -5.30
N THR A 82 -22.72 14.44 -6.48
CA THR A 82 -22.56 13.70 -7.73
C THR A 82 -21.43 14.30 -8.53
N SER A 83 -20.45 13.50 -8.94
CA SER A 83 -19.56 13.86 -10.04
C SER A 83 -20.12 13.35 -11.36
N THR A 84 -19.43 13.64 -12.47
CA THR A 84 -19.85 13.23 -13.82
C THR A 84 -20.07 11.72 -13.96
N LEU A 85 -19.54 10.90 -13.03
CA LEU A 85 -19.65 9.43 -13.09
C LEU A 85 -20.05 8.76 -11.79
N THR A 86 -19.69 9.33 -10.65
CA THR A 86 -20.01 8.74 -9.35
C THR A 86 -21.13 9.51 -8.69
N GLN A 87 -22.17 8.79 -8.31
CA GLN A 87 -23.27 9.28 -7.51
C GLN A 87 -23.09 8.81 -6.07
N LEU A 88 -23.06 9.73 -5.11
CA LEU A 88 -22.99 9.36 -3.70
C LEU A 88 -24.40 9.02 -3.15
N PRO A 89 -24.52 8.11 -2.17
CA PRO A 89 -23.44 7.42 -1.46
C PRO A 89 -22.75 6.35 -2.30
N LEU A 90 -21.45 6.17 -2.09
CA LEU A 90 -20.63 5.17 -2.77
C LEU A 90 -20.25 4.07 -1.79
N ASN A 91 -20.44 2.82 -2.17
CA ASN A 91 -19.87 1.65 -1.50
C ASN A 91 -18.90 0.98 -2.46
N ALA A 92 -17.70 0.65 -2.00
CA ALA A 92 -16.72 -0.15 -2.72
C ALA A 92 -16.24 -1.29 -1.81
N HIS A 93 -16.58 -2.52 -2.19
CA HIS A 93 -16.20 -3.74 -1.52
C HIS A 93 -15.16 -4.47 -2.37
N TRP A 94 -14.00 -4.78 -1.81
CA TRP A 94 -12.94 -5.49 -2.53
C TRP A 94 -13.41 -6.84 -3.09
N ILE A 95 -12.81 -7.22 -4.22
CA ILE A 95 -12.93 -8.54 -4.83
C ILE A 95 -11.60 -9.28 -4.70
N THR A 96 -10.48 -8.59 -4.93
CA THR A 96 -9.13 -9.14 -4.75
C THR A 96 -8.12 -8.02 -4.56
N ILE A 97 -7.05 -8.29 -3.81
CA ILE A 97 -5.85 -7.46 -3.78
C ILE A 97 -4.91 -7.95 -4.88
N THR A 98 -4.54 -7.07 -5.78
CA THR A 98 -3.68 -7.39 -6.93
C THR A 98 -2.24 -6.97 -6.69
N ASP A 99 -2.02 -5.96 -5.85
CA ASP A 99 -0.68 -5.46 -5.59
C ASP A 99 -0.52 -4.80 -4.22
N TYR A 100 0.71 -4.83 -3.73
CA TYR A 100 1.14 -4.20 -2.49
C TYR A 100 2.54 -3.62 -2.66
N ARG A 101 2.68 -2.30 -2.55
CA ARG A 101 3.92 -1.59 -2.87
C ARG A 101 4.40 -0.73 -1.72
N GLU A 102 5.71 -0.76 -1.49
CA GLU A 102 6.37 0.19 -0.61
C GLU A 102 6.44 1.57 -1.27
N VAL A 103 6.01 2.61 -0.54
CA VAL A 103 6.33 4.00 -0.88
C VAL A 103 7.57 4.41 -0.11
N PHE A 104 7.53 4.24 1.21
CA PHE A 104 8.68 4.39 2.09
C PHE A 104 8.47 3.64 3.41
N THR A 105 9.58 3.33 4.08
CA THR A 105 9.62 2.86 5.47
C THR A 105 10.59 3.73 6.24
N SER A 106 10.22 4.10 7.46
CA SER A 106 11.08 4.84 8.37
C SER A 106 10.89 4.39 9.81
N GLY A 107 11.74 4.90 10.70
CA GLY A 107 11.78 4.47 12.10
C GLY A 107 12.54 3.16 12.31
N THR A 108 12.61 2.73 13.56
CA THR A 108 13.26 1.48 13.97
C THR A 108 12.32 0.69 14.86
N PRO A 109 12.29 -0.64 14.74
CA PRO A 109 11.51 -1.51 15.62
C PRO A 109 11.60 -1.11 17.11
N PRO A 110 10.47 -1.09 17.84
CA PRO A 110 9.14 -1.56 17.44
C PRO A 110 8.31 -0.52 16.66
N LYS A 111 8.78 0.71 16.52
CA LYS A 111 8.04 1.80 15.88
C LYS A 111 8.50 2.01 14.45
N THR A 112 7.73 1.44 13.53
CA THR A 112 7.99 1.54 12.10
C THR A 112 6.85 2.31 11.47
N LEU A 113 7.21 3.42 10.83
CA LEU A 113 6.31 4.30 10.12
C LEU A 113 6.48 4.08 8.62
N GLY A 114 5.51 4.45 7.83
CA GLY A 114 5.64 4.30 6.38
C GLY A 114 4.34 4.38 5.63
N ALA A 115 4.47 4.44 4.31
CA ALA A 115 3.34 4.47 3.40
C ALA A 115 3.37 3.31 2.41
N ARG A 116 2.18 2.84 2.05
CA ARG A 116 1.98 1.74 1.11
C ARG A 116 0.93 2.10 0.09
N TYR A 117 1.12 1.61 -1.14
CA TYR A 117 0.02 1.46 -2.07
C TYR A 117 -0.57 0.06 -1.95
N ILE A 118 -1.89 -0.01 -1.82
CA ILE A 118 -2.67 -1.25 -1.83
C ILE A 118 -3.59 -1.19 -3.03
N CYS A 119 -3.44 -2.13 -3.96
CA CYS A 119 -4.17 -2.12 -5.22
C CYS A 119 -5.04 -3.37 -5.35
N GLY A 120 -6.14 -3.24 -6.08
CA GLY A 120 -7.03 -4.36 -6.30
C GLY A 120 -8.19 -4.04 -7.21
N THR A 121 -9.17 -4.93 -7.19
CA THR A 121 -10.48 -4.68 -7.81
C THR A 121 -11.56 -4.64 -6.74
N ALA A 122 -12.61 -3.86 -6.98
CA ALA A 122 -13.73 -3.72 -6.07
C ALA A 122 -15.06 -3.72 -6.83
N ARG A 123 -16.09 -4.25 -6.19
CA ARG A 123 -17.48 -4.10 -6.60
C ARG A 123 -18.04 -2.83 -6.01
N THR A 124 -18.69 -2.02 -6.84
CA THR A 124 -19.36 -0.81 -6.37
C THR A 124 -20.89 -0.91 -6.46
N ASN A 125 -21.58 -0.03 -5.73
CA ASN A 125 -23.03 0.19 -5.88
C ASN A 125 -23.38 1.12 -7.06
N GLN A 126 -22.40 1.50 -7.88
CA GLN A 126 -22.58 2.46 -8.96
C GLN A 126 -23.02 1.76 -10.26
N ALA A 127 -23.70 2.50 -11.14
CA ALA A 127 -24.19 1.97 -12.42
C ALA A 127 -23.07 1.44 -13.32
N TYR A 128 -21.84 1.89 -13.10
CA TYR A 128 -20.68 1.45 -13.85
C TYR A 128 -20.08 0.12 -13.36
N GLY A 129 -20.52 -0.41 -12.21
CA GLY A 129 -20.14 -1.74 -11.73
C GLY A 129 -18.74 -1.80 -11.11
N ASP A 130 -17.97 -2.82 -11.48
CA ASP A 130 -16.65 -3.09 -10.91
C ASP A 130 -15.60 -2.05 -11.35
N VAL A 131 -14.61 -1.84 -10.49
CA VAL A 131 -13.51 -0.87 -10.66
C VAL A 131 -12.16 -1.48 -10.31
N ASN A 132 -11.09 -0.93 -10.86
CA ASN A 132 -9.76 -1.05 -10.24
C ASN A 132 -9.64 0.02 -9.15
N PHE A 133 -9.02 -0.30 -8.03
CA PHE A 133 -8.71 0.66 -6.98
C PHE A 133 -7.22 0.73 -6.69
N VAL A 134 -6.80 1.89 -6.20
CA VAL A 134 -5.56 2.06 -5.44
C VAL A 134 -5.87 2.86 -4.19
N VAL A 135 -5.34 2.38 -3.07
CA VAL A 135 -5.30 3.10 -1.80
C VAL A 135 -3.86 3.48 -1.50
N TYR A 136 -3.64 4.73 -1.16
CA TYR A 136 -2.45 5.17 -0.42
C TYR A 136 -2.81 5.22 1.06
N ALA A 137 -2.06 4.48 1.87
CA ALA A 137 -2.22 4.46 3.32
C ALA A 137 -0.86 4.72 3.98
N GLU A 138 -0.82 5.66 4.92
CA GLU A 138 0.40 6.09 5.60
C GLU A 138 0.20 6.11 7.11
N ASP A 139 1.14 5.46 7.80
CA ASP A 139 1.30 5.48 9.26
C ASP A 139 2.25 6.63 9.63
N GLU A 140 1.71 7.67 10.26
CA GLU A 140 2.43 8.83 10.81
C GLU A 140 2.67 8.69 12.33
N GLY A 141 2.36 7.51 12.88
CA GLY A 141 2.54 7.14 14.27
C GLY A 141 1.34 7.43 15.16
N GLU A 142 1.37 6.84 16.36
CA GLU A 142 0.26 6.94 17.30
C GLU A 142 0.12 8.37 17.87
N PRO A 143 -1.11 8.90 18.02
CA PRO A 143 -2.39 8.17 18.11
C PRO A 143 -3.14 7.93 16.78
N GLY A 144 -2.49 8.06 15.63
CA GLY A 144 -3.06 7.74 14.31
C GLY A 144 -3.93 8.83 13.69
N VAL A 145 -4.13 9.94 14.40
CA VAL A 145 -4.94 11.08 13.91
C VAL A 145 -4.30 11.75 12.68
N ASN A 146 -2.98 11.68 12.54
CA ASN A 146 -2.25 12.26 11.41
C ASN A 146 -2.05 11.27 10.27
N ASP A 147 -2.42 10.00 10.45
CA ASP A 147 -2.33 8.99 9.41
C ASP A 147 -3.12 9.41 8.19
N ILE A 148 -2.70 8.97 7.01
CA ILE A 148 -3.25 9.43 5.74
C ILE A 148 -3.93 8.28 5.01
N PHE A 149 -5.15 8.51 4.55
CA PHE A 149 -5.86 7.61 3.66
C PHE A 149 -6.32 8.34 2.41
N VAL A 150 -5.92 7.83 1.24
CA VAL A 150 -6.35 8.32 -0.06
C VAL A 150 -6.79 7.15 -0.91
N ILE A 151 -7.91 7.30 -1.61
CA ILE A 151 -8.43 6.28 -2.52
C ILE A 151 -8.67 6.87 -3.90
N ARG A 152 -8.41 6.05 -4.92
CA ARG A 152 -8.78 6.32 -6.31
C ARG A 152 -9.43 5.07 -6.89
N LEU A 153 -10.57 5.26 -7.55
CA LEU A 153 -11.29 4.24 -8.29
C LEU A 153 -11.26 4.58 -9.78
N THR A 154 -11.07 3.55 -10.61
CA THR A 154 -10.90 3.72 -12.06
C THR A 154 -11.62 2.64 -12.86
N GLN A 155 -11.92 2.98 -14.12
CA GLN A 155 -12.50 2.08 -15.11
C GLN A 155 -11.92 2.29 -16.50
N PRO A 156 -11.92 1.27 -17.38
CA PRO A 156 -12.39 -0.11 -17.22
C PRO A 156 -11.47 -1.01 -16.40
N VAL A 157 -12.00 -2.11 -15.84
CA VAL A 157 -11.23 -3.09 -15.07
C VAL A 157 -10.24 -3.88 -15.94
N GLY A 158 -9.04 -4.17 -15.42
CA GLY A 158 -8.04 -5.00 -16.10
C GLY A 158 -6.67 -4.36 -16.33
N GLN A 159 -5.67 -5.19 -16.63
CA GLN A 159 -4.27 -4.78 -16.80
C GLN A 159 -4.03 -4.14 -18.18
N ASN A 160 -3.20 -3.11 -18.24
CA ASN A 160 -2.80 -2.40 -19.48
C ASN A 160 -3.96 -1.81 -20.29
N VAL A 161 -5.12 -1.58 -19.67
CA VAL A 161 -6.24 -0.88 -20.29
C VAL A 161 -6.19 0.59 -19.87
N PRO A 162 -6.36 1.58 -20.77
CA PRO A 162 -6.42 2.99 -20.39
C PRO A 162 -7.48 3.22 -19.32
N GLN A 163 -7.11 3.77 -18.17
CA GLN A 163 -8.00 3.93 -17.03
C GLN A 163 -8.53 5.37 -16.96
N ARG A 164 -9.83 5.50 -16.77
CA ARG A 164 -10.55 6.72 -16.43
C ARG A 164 -10.83 6.75 -14.95
N ILE A 165 -10.46 7.84 -14.28
CA ILE A 165 -10.82 8.07 -12.88
C ILE A 165 -12.33 8.29 -12.78
N VAL A 166 -12.99 7.51 -11.93
CA VAL A 166 -14.42 7.65 -11.64
C VAL A 166 -14.70 8.24 -10.28
N TYR A 167 -13.76 8.11 -9.35
CA TYR A 167 -13.86 8.65 -8.00
C TYR A 167 -12.46 8.79 -7.40
N THR A 168 -12.18 9.88 -6.68
CA THR A 168 -10.93 9.99 -5.91
C THR A 168 -11.02 10.98 -4.75
N THR A 169 -10.20 10.75 -3.73
CA THR A 169 -9.98 11.68 -2.61
C THR A 169 -8.63 12.41 -2.70
N GLU A 170 -7.90 12.26 -3.81
CA GLU A 170 -6.59 12.87 -4.02
C GLU A 170 -6.61 14.41 -4.02
N PHE A 171 -7.76 15.00 -4.36
CA PHE A 171 -7.97 16.43 -4.41
C PHE A 171 -8.66 16.97 -3.16
N ASP A 172 -8.95 16.12 -2.17
CA ASP A 172 -9.47 16.58 -0.89
C ASP A 172 -8.39 17.41 -0.17
N SER A 173 -8.80 18.52 0.45
CA SER A 173 -7.86 19.40 1.16
C SER A 173 -7.34 18.81 2.47
N ASN A 174 -8.06 17.84 3.04
CA ASN A 174 -7.61 17.03 4.16
C ASN A 174 -7.77 15.53 3.85
N LYS A 175 -6.70 14.77 4.05
CA LYS A 175 -6.63 13.30 3.85
C LYS A 175 -6.28 12.54 5.14
N THR A 176 -6.16 13.27 6.25
CA THR A 176 -5.82 12.69 7.54
C THR A 176 -7.03 12.01 8.19
N LEU A 177 -6.78 11.03 9.04
CA LEU A 177 -7.82 10.32 9.80
C LEU A 177 -8.35 11.10 11.00
N GLY A 178 -7.99 12.39 11.13
CA GLY A 178 -8.13 13.13 12.39
C GLY A 178 -7.68 14.57 12.25
N GLY A 179 -6.42 14.75 11.86
CA GLY A 179 -5.73 16.03 11.81
C GLY A 179 -5.96 16.87 13.06
N GLY A 180 -6.09 18.20 12.87
CA GLY A 180 -6.54 19.14 13.91
C GLY A 180 -8.06 19.20 14.10
N GLY A 181 -8.81 18.19 13.64
CA GLY A 181 -10.28 18.13 13.64
C GLY A 181 -10.84 16.90 14.36
N PHE A 182 -12.05 16.47 13.97
CA PHE A 182 -12.81 15.38 14.62
C PHE A 182 -12.64 14.00 13.99
N GLY A 183 -11.66 13.79 13.09
CA GLY A 183 -11.50 12.48 12.47
C GLY A 183 -11.15 11.40 13.50
N GLY A 184 -11.53 10.16 13.20
CA GLY A 184 -11.19 8.99 14.00
C GLY A 184 -10.71 7.84 13.10
N GLY A 185 -9.60 7.24 13.48
CA GLY A 185 -9.02 6.09 12.79
C GLY A 185 -7.58 5.83 13.21
N ASN A 186 -7.00 4.79 12.62
CA ASN A 186 -5.59 4.43 12.79
C ASN A 186 -5.15 3.61 11.58
N ILE A 187 -3.96 3.87 11.08
CA ILE A 187 -3.19 3.05 10.15
C ILE A 187 -1.97 2.56 10.91
N GLN A 188 -1.65 1.27 10.74
CA GLN A 188 -0.46 0.68 11.35
C GLN A 188 0.33 -0.07 10.29
N LEU A 189 1.59 0.31 10.17
CA LEU A 189 2.58 -0.48 9.47
C LEU A 189 3.17 -1.51 10.43
N HIS A 190 3.03 -2.78 10.07
CA HIS A 190 3.53 -3.88 10.87
C HIS A 190 4.84 -4.40 10.30
N GLN A 191 5.69 -4.93 11.17
CA GLN A 191 6.96 -5.52 10.73
C GLN A 191 6.76 -6.81 9.93
N PRO A 192 7.69 -7.13 9.02
CA PRO A 192 7.81 -8.43 8.41
C PRO A 192 7.80 -9.52 9.48
N ASN A 193 7.12 -10.61 9.19
CA ASN A 193 7.20 -11.82 10.01
C ASN A 193 7.46 -13.03 9.12
N ASN A 194 7.92 -14.14 9.72
CA ASN A 194 8.32 -15.33 8.98
C ASN A 194 7.20 -15.98 8.14
N SER A 195 5.94 -15.58 8.31
CA SER A 195 4.82 -16.04 7.47
C SER A 195 4.60 -15.20 6.21
N ILE A 196 5.44 -14.19 5.99
CA ILE A 196 5.37 -13.26 4.86
C ILE A 196 6.62 -13.49 4.00
N THR A 197 6.44 -14.16 2.86
CA THR A 197 7.55 -14.61 1.99
C THR A 197 7.52 -14.03 0.58
N GLY A 198 6.61 -13.09 0.29
CA GLY A 198 6.55 -12.46 -1.02
C GLY A 198 7.46 -11.23 -1.11
N THR A 199 7.26 -10.44 -2.16
CA THR A 199 8.02 -9.21 -2.46
C THR A 199 7.06 -8.10 -2.84
N PHE A 200 7.42 -6.86 -2.54
CA PHE A 200 6.66 -5.70 -3.03
C PHE A 200 6.49 -5.71 -4.56
N GLY A 201 5.34 -5.23 -5.02
CA GLY A 201 5.17 -4.87 -6.43
C GLY A 201 5.94 -3.62 -6.79
N PHE A 202 5.99 -3.32 -8.09
CA PHE A 202 6.70 -2.17 -8.62
C PHE A 202 5.88 -1.46 -9.70
N PHE A 203 6.15 -0.17 -9.90
CA PHE A 203 5.44 0.65 -10.87
C PHE A 203 5.56 0.08 -12.30
N GLY A 204 4.42 0.01 -13.01
CA GLY A 204 4.37 -0.44 -14.39
C GLY A 204 4.38 -1.96 -14.61
N ASP A 205 4.31 -2.77 -13.54
CA ASP A 205 4.12 -4.23 -13.66
C ASP A 205 2.68 -4.62 -14.07
N GLY A 206 1.79 -3.64 -14.12
CA GLY A 206 0.40 -3.77 -14.52
C GLY A 206 -0.52 -4.39 -13.46
N LYS A 207 -0.01 -4.65 -12.25
CA LYS A 207 -0.81 -5.18 -11.14
C LYS A 207 -1.52 -4.09 -10.35
N CYS A 208 -1.20 -2.82 -10.57
CA CYS A 208 -1.95 -1.69 -10.03
C CYS A 208 -2.49 -0.76 -11.14
N PRO A 209 -3.48 -1.19 -11.96
CA PRO A 209 -3.94 -0.38 -13.09
C PRO A 209 -4.41 1.04 -12.72
N ALA A 210 -5.08 1.18 -11.57
CA ALA A 210 -5.57 2.47 -11.07
C ALA A 210 -4.45 3.48 -10.77
N LEU A 211 -3.22 3.00 -10.56
CA LEU A 211 -2.03 3.83 -10.38
C LEU A 211 -1.20 3.93 -11.67
N ASP A 212 -1.02 2.81 -12.37
CA ASP A 212 -0.08 2.68 -13.49
C ASP A 212 -0.61 3.25 -14.82
N PHE A 213 -1.93 3.23 -15.03
CA PHE A 213 -2.56 3.53 -16.32
C PHE A 213 -3.68 4.57 -16.24
N ALA A 214 -3.84 5.23 -15.09
CA ALA A 214 -4.79 6.32 -14.93
C ALA A 214 -4.28 7.58 -15.64
N VAL A 215 -5.03 7.99 -16.66
CA VAL A 215 -4.91 9.32 -17.27
C VAL A 215 -5.95 10.25 -16.63
N GLY A 216 -5.53 11.50 -16.36
CA GLY A 216 -6.30 12.48 -15.58
C GLY A 216 -7.72 12.75 -16.10
N ALA A 217 -8.57 13.23 -15.19
CA ALA A 217 -9.98 13.57 -15.41
C ALA A 217 -10.17 14.79 -16.33
#